data_AF-A0A8E2RWD9-F1
#
_entry.id   AF-A0A8E2RWD9-F1
#
_cell.length_a   1.000
_cell.length_b   1.000
_cell.length_c   1.000
_cell.angle_alpha   90.00
_cell.angle_beta   90.00
_cell.angle_gamma   90.00
#
_symmetry.space_group_name_H-M   'P 1'
#
loop_
_entity.id
_entity.type
_entity.pdbx_description
1 polymer ?
#
loop_
_entity_poly.entity_id
_entity_poly.type
_entity_poly.pdbx_seq_one_letter_code
_entity_poly.pdbx_strand_id
1 'polypeptide(L)'
;MNRLPELAASDRTSTRDEGAASCALDDAALTALAVRIRAWGRELGFGAIGISDTDLSDAEAGLAAWLEAGCHGEMDYMAKHGMKRARPAELVAGTRRVISARLAYLPADTLAGDASGAFDWRARERARLDDPQAAVVSIYARGRDYHKVLRNRLQTLAERIEREIGAFGHRVFTDSAPVLEVELAQKAGVGWRGKHTLLLQRDAGSLFFLGEIYVDIPLPTDAQTSPDAAPESPGAHCGSCTRCIDACPTGAIVEPYRVDARRCISYLTIELKGSIPEPLRPLIGNRVYGCDDCQLVCPWNKFAQAAPVADFDVRHGLDRATLVELFGWDAGEFDTRMQGSAIRRIGYESWLRNLAVGLGNALRAPAQRLAPEARDAIVAALRARADDPSPIVREHVEWALRAA
;
A
#
# COMPACT_ATOMS: atom_id res chain seq x y z
N MET A 1 12.52 7.64 -13.40
CA MET A 1 11.79 7.54 -12.11
C MET A 1 11.62 8.97 -11.55
N ASN A 2 10.66 9.75 -12.05
CA ASN A 2 10.41 11.10 -11.53
C ASN A 2 9.47 10.98 -10.32
N ARG A 3 10.00 10.48 -9.19
CA ARG A 3 9.40 10.84 -7.91
C ARG A 3 9.53 12.36 -7.77
N LEU A 4 8.55 12.97 -7.09
CA LEU A 4 8.77 14.25 -6.44
C LEU A 4 10.15 14.19 -5.78
N PRO A 5 10.99 15.24 -5.90
CA PRO A 5 12.27 15.28 -5.20
C PRO A 5 12.03 14.85 -3.75
N GLU A 6 13.00 14.18 -3.14
CA GLU A 6 13.06 14.12 -1.68
C GLU A 6 12.88 15.56 -1.18
N LEU A 7 11.64 15.95 -0.87
CA LEU A 7 11.36 17.07 -0.01
C LEU A 7 12.06 16.63 1.24
N ALA A 8 13.22 17.25 1.50
CA ALA A 8 14.14 16.91 2.54
C ALA A 8 13.30 16.41 3.72
N ALA A 9 13.34 15.10 3.97
CA ALA A 9 12.88 14.61 5.25
C ALA A 9 13.60 15.52 6.24
N SER A 10 12.87 16.06 7.21
CA SER A 10 13.48 16.79 8.30
C SER A 10 14.38 15.79 9.05
N ASP A 11 15.55 15.51 8.50
CA ASP A 11 16.68 14.86 9.10
C ASP A 11 17.18 15.87 10.12
N ARG A 12 16.44 16.02 11.22
CA ARG A 12 17.02 16.50 12.46
C ARG A 12 17.88 15.36 12.99
N THR A 13 19.00 15.15 12.31
CA THR A 13 20.19 14.64 12.97
C THR A 13 20.62 15.75 13.90
N SER A 14 20.05 15.76 15.10
CA SER A 14 20.53 16.60 16.19
C SER A 14 22.01 16.23 16.38
N THR A 15 22.90 17.05 15.86
CA THR A 15 24.28 17.12 16.36
C THR A 15 24.11 17.54 17.81
N ARG A 16 24.08 16.56 18.70
CA ARG A 16 24.03 16.82 20.14
C ARG A 16 25.19 17.74 20.46
N ASP A 17 24.86 18.96 20.86
CA ASP A 17 25.80 19.85 21.50
C ASP A 17 26.28 19.10 22.76
N GLU A 18 27.57 18.79 22.82
CA GLU A 18 28.18 17.93 23.86
C GLU A 18 28.06 18.51 25.29
N GLY A 19 27.42 19.67 25.46
CA GLY A 19 27.26 20.38 26.73
C GLY A 19 25.88 20.38 27.39
N ALA A 20 24.81 19.87 26.74
CA ALA A 20 23.48 19.82 27.37
C ALA A 20 23.24 18.44 28.01
N ALA A 21 23.32 18.38 29.34
CA ALA A 21 22.95 17.19 30.11
C ALA A 21 21.47 16.83 29.85
N SER A 22 21.22 15.98 28.86
CA SER A 22 19.96 15.26 28.72
C SER A 22 19.75 14.50 30.03
N CYS A 23 18.75 14.92 30.81
CA CYS A 23 18.30 14.16 31.95
C CYS A 23 17.82 12.82 31.39
N ALA A 24 18.65 11.79 31.50
CA ALA A 24 18.32 10.46 31.00
C ALA A 24 17.02 10.03 31.69
N LEU A 25 15.96 9.83 30.90
CA LEU A 25 14.69 9.34 31.41
C LEU A 25 14.94 8.00 32.11
N ASP A 26 14.48 7.87 33.36
CA ASP A 26 14.49 6.59 34.05
C ASP A 26 13.45 5.63 33.46
N ASP A 27 13.51 4.36 33.86
CA ASP A 27 12.64 3.31 33.33
C ASP A 27 11.14 3.59 33.59
N ALA A 28 10.82 4.25 34.71
CA ALA A 28 9.45 4.64 35.04
C ALA A 28 8.93 5.74 34.10
N ALA A 29 9.76 6.74 33.82
CA ALA A 29 9.47 7.82 32.88
C ALA A 29 9.34 7.30 31.44
N LEU A 30 10.22 6.39 31.01
CA LEU A 30 10.14 5.73 29.70
C LEU A 30 8.86 4.90 29.55
N THR A 31 8.46 4.18 30.60
CA THR A 31 7.21 3.42 30.63
C THR A 31 5.99 4.33 30.54
N ALA A 32 5.97 5.42 31.32
CA ALA A 32 4.91 6.41 31.26
C ALA A 32 4.83 7.09 29.88
N LEU A 33 5.98 7.40 29.27
CA LEU A 33 6.06 7.97 27.93
C LEU A 33 5.49 7.02 26.87
N ALA A 34 5.84 5.73 26.91
CA ALA A 34 5.30 4.73 25.98
C ALA A 34 3.76 4.66 26.03
N VAL A 35 3.17 4.77 27.22
CA VAL A 35 1.71 4.86 27.40
C VAL A 35 1.14 6.14 26.77
N ARG A 36 1.79 7.29 27.00
CA ARG A 36 1.38 8.57 26.40
C ARG A 36 1.45 8.56 24.88
N ILE A 37 2.53 8.00 24.30
CA ILE A 37 2.70 7.86 22.85
C ILE A 37 1.52 7.11 22.22
N ARG A 38 1.08 6.01 22.84
CA ARG A 38 -0.09 5.26 22.37
C ARG A 38 -1.37 6.09 22.45
N ALA A 39 -1.58 6.83 23.53
CA ALA A 39 -2.75 7.70 23.68
C ALA A 39 -2.76 8.80 22.60
N TRP A 40 -1.64 9.47 22.40
CA TRP A 40 -1.48 10.51 21.39
C TRP A 40 -1.63 9.99 19.97
N GLY A 41 -1.15 8.77 19.70
CA GLY A 41 -1.37 8.11 18.42
C GLY A 41 -2.85 7.91 18.12
N ARG A 42 -3.64 7.46 19.10
CA ARG A 42 -5.10 7.35 18.95
C ARG A 42 -5.77 8.70 18.71
N GLU A 43 -5.36 9.74 19.42
CA GLU A 43 -5.86 11.11 19.19
C GLU A 43 -5.56 11.61 17.76
N LEU A 44 -4.46 11.16 17.17
CA LEU A 44 -4.09 11.44 15.77
C LEU A 44 -4.77 10.53 14.75
N GLY A 45 -5.66 9.63 15.21
CA GLY A 45 -6.45 8.73 14.38
C GLY A 45 -5.79 7.38 14.08
N PHE A 46 -4.59 7.09 14.61
CA PHE A 46 -3.98 5.77 14.38
C PHE A 46 -4.78 4.68 15.10
N GLY A 47 -5.06 3.60 14.37
CA GLY A 47 -5.80 2.45 14.91
C GLY A 47 -4.97 1.61 15.89
N ALA A 48 -3.64 1.64 15.76
CA ALA A 48 -2.72 1.12 16.76
C ALA A 48 -1.36 1.81 16.66
N ILE A 49 -0.66 1.86 17.79
CA ILE A 49 0.75 2.20 17.92
C ILE A 49 1.42 1.08 18.69
N GLY A 50 2.49 0.53 18.14
CA GLY A 50 3.34 -0.44 18.82
C GLY A 50 4.81 -0.01 18.83
N ILE A 51 5.59 -0.59 19.74
CA ILE A 51 7.02 -0.29 19.92
C ILE A 51 7.82 -1.59 19.87
N SER A 52 8.78 -1.67 18.96
CA SER A 52 9.69 -2.80 18.80
C SER A 52 11.16 -2.41 18.98
N ASP A 53 11.99 -3.42 19.18
CA ASP A 53 13.44 -3.30 19.01
C ASP A 53 13.80 -3.11 17.51
N THR A 54 15.09 -3.05 17.22
CA THR A 54 15.62 -2.85 15.85
C THR A 54 16.14 -4.13 15.19
N ASP A 55 16.03 -5.29 15.86
CA ASP A 55 16.57 -6.54 15.36
C ASP A 55 15.62 -7.15 14.31
N LEU A 56 16.07 -7.21 13.06
CA LEU A 56 15.34 -7.84 11.95
C LEU A 56 16.17 -8.95 11.30
N SER A 57 17.13 -9.52 12.05
CA SER A 57 18.02 -10.58 11.54
C SER A 57 17.26 -11.77 10.95
N ASP A 58 16.13 -12.16 11.56
CA ASP A 58 15.25 -13.23 11.07
C ASP A 58 14.67 -12.95 9.66
N ALA A 59 14.52 -11.69 9.28
CA ALA A 59 13.97 -11.31 7.97
C ALA A 59 15.03 -11.26 6.86
N GLU A 60 16.33 -11.19 7.19
CA GLU A 60 17.41 -11.03 6.20
C GLU A 60 17.46 -12.21 5.22
N ALA A 61 17.33 -13.45 5.69
CA ALA A 61 17.39 -14.64 4.84
C ALA A 61 16.25 -14.68 3.82
N GLY A 62 15.03 -14.36 4.26
CA GLY A 62 13.85 -14.29 3.38
C GLY A 62 13.96 -13.20 2.33
N LEU A 63 14.46 -12.02 2.72
CA LEU A 63 14.72 -10.92 1.79
C LEU A 63 15.80 -11.28 0.77
N ALA A 64 16.91 -11.89 1.21
CA ALA A 64 17.99 -12.35 0.34
C ALA A 64 17.47 -13.32 -0.73
N ALA A 65 16.74 -14.36 -0.30
CA ALA A 65 16.19 -15.37 -1.20
C ALA A 65 15.19 -14.77 -2.21
N TRP A 66 14.39 -13.79 -1.78
CA TRP A 66 13.44 -13.11 -2.66
C TRP A 66 14.14 -12.22 -3.70
N LEU A 67 15.21 -11.53 -3.31
CA LEU A 67 16.05 -10.74 -4.21
C LEU A 67 16.80 -11.62 -5.20
N GLU A 68 17.44 -12.70 -4.73
CA GLU A 68 18.18 -13.67 -5.56
C GLU A 68 17.28 -14.36 -6.60
N ALA A 69 16.05 -14.70 -6.21
CA ALA A 69 15.05 -15.25 -7.13
C ALA A 69 14.52 -14.23 -8.16
N GLY A 70 14.95 -12.96 -8.10
CA GLY A 70 14.50 -11.89 -8.99
C GLY A 70 13.03 -11.53 -8.81
N CYS A 71 12.41 -11.90 -7.68
CA CYS A 71 10.99 -11.69 -7.45
C CYS A 71 10.61 -10.20 -7.29
N HIS A 72 11.58 -9.29 -7.21
CA HIS A 72 11.38 -7.83 -7.19
C HIS A 72 11.10 -7.21 -8.56
N GLY A 73 11.33 -7.94 -9.66
CA GLY A 73 11.21 -7.38 -11.01
C GLY A 73 12.07 -6.12 -11.18
N GLU A 74 11.52 -5.10 -11.82
CA GLU A 74 12.17 -3.81 -12.08
C GLU A 74 12.20 -2.84 -10.88
N MET A 75 11.82 -3.29 -9.67
CA MET A 75 11.90 -2.46 -8.46
C MET A 75 13.35 -2.36 -7.97
N ASP A 76 14.23 -1.69 -8.71
CA ASP A 76 15.67 -1.57 -8.41
C ASP A 76 15.95 -1.09 -6.98
N TYR A 77 15.07 -0.25 -6.42
CA TYR A 77 15.17 0.25 -5.05
C TYR A 77 15.08 -0.85 -3.98
N MET A 78 14.57 -2.04 -4.32
CA MET A 78 14.59 -3.21 -3.44
C MET A 78 15.98 -3.82 -3.33
N ALA A 79 16.76 -3.81 -4.42
CA ALA A 79 18.10 -4.43 -4.47
C ALA A 79 19.24 -3.44 -4.20
N LYS A 80 19.10 -2.17 -4.64
CA LYS A 80 20.16 -1.15 -4.67
C LYS A 80 20.89 -0.92 -3.34
N HIS A 81 20.20 -1.10 -2.21
CA HIS A 81 20.74 -0.82 -0.88
C HIS A 81 21.03 -2.08 -0.06
N GLY A 82 21.07 -3.27 -0.68
CA GLY A 82 21.34 -4.54 -0.01
C GLY A 82 20.43 -4.75 1.20
N MET A 83 21.03 -5.04 2.36
CA MET A 83 20.30 -5.31 3.61
C MET A 83 19.97 -4.08 4.45
N LYS A 84 20.22 -2.85 3.96
CA LYS A 84 19.92 -1.62 4.70
C LYS A 84 18.47 -1.56 5.21
N ARG A 85 17.53 -2.19 4.47
CA ARG A 85 16.12 -2.31 4.83
C ARG A 85 15.85 -3.13 6.09
N ALA A 86 16.70 -4.13 6.35
CA ALA A 86 16.65 -4.99 7.53
C ALA A 86 17.58 -4.50 8.64
N ARG A 87 18.26 -3.36 8.47
CA ARG A 87 19.27 -2.87 9.42
C ARG A 87 19.00 -1.42 9.80
N PRO A 88 18.09 -1.17 10.77
CA PRO A 88 17.69 0.18 11.16
C PRO A 88 18.87 1.11 11.51
N ALA A 89 19.92 0.58 12.14
CA ALA A 89 21.12 1.34 12.50
C ALA A 89 21.95 1.81 11.28
N GLU A 90 21.91 1.09 10.15
CA GLU A 90 22.54 1.53 8.90
C GLU A 90 21.70 2.60 8.18
N LEU A 91 20.39 2.61 8.40
CA LEU A 91 19.47 3.60 7.85
C LEU A 91 19.52 4.92 8.61
N VAL A 92 19.45 4.86 9.94
CA VAL A 92 19.54 6.02 10.85
C VAL A 92 20.43 5.62 12.03
N ALA A 93 21.63 6.17 12.08
CA ALA A 93 22.58 5.92 13.16
C ALA A 93 21.98 6.31 14.52
N GLY A 94 22.22 5.51 15.54
CA GLY A 94 21.71 5.75 16.90
C GLY A 94 20.27 5.31 17.14
N THR A 95 19.58 4.73 16.16
CA THR A 95 18.24 4.14 16.37
C THR A 95 18.30 3.06 17.44
N ARG A 96 17.47 3.20 18.49
CA ARG A 96 17.33 2.22 19.58
C ARG A 96 16.00 1.50 19.55
N ARG A 97 14.94 2.16 19.08
CA ARG A 97 13.58 1.63 19.01
C ARG A 97 12.87 2.10 17.75
N VAL A 98 11.83 1.37 17.38
CA VAL A 98 10.93 1.74 16.29
C VAL A 98 9.49 1.80 16.82
N ILE A 99 8.85 2.95 16.61
CA ILE A 99 7.42 3.13 16.84
C ILE A 99 6.71 2.83 15.52
N SER A 100 5.86 1.80 15.49
CA SER A 100 5.07 1.41 14.31
C SER A 100 3.62 1.83 14.48
N ALA A 101 3.02 2.41 13.45
CA ALA A 101 1.63 2.88 13.46
C ALA A 101 0.83 2.26 12.32
N ARG A 102 -0.48 2.06 12.54
CA ARG A 102 -1.44 1.75 11.46
C ARG A 102 -2.55 2.78 11.34
N LEU A 103 -2.92 3.15 10.12
CA LEU A 103 -4.04 4.06 9.83
C LEU A 103 -4.99 3.43 8.82
N ALA A 104 -6.26 3.24 9.18
CA ALA A 104 -7.27 2.70 8.26
C ALA A 104 -7.48 3.62 7.04
N TYR A 105 -7.72 3.02 5.87
CA TYR A 105 -7.90 3.76 4.62
C TYR A 105 -9.20 3.50 3.89
N LEU A 106 -10.04 2.57 4.36
CA LEU A 106 -11.31 2.26 3.70
C LEU A 106 -12.23 3.49 3.79
N PRO A 107 -12.69 4.09 2.68
CA PRO A 107 -13.54 5.28 2.75
C PRO A 107 -14.78 5.05 3.59
N ALA A 108 -15.21 6.03 4.39
CA ALA A 108 -16.34 5.86 5.30
C ALA A 108 -17.63 5.45 4.56
N ASP A 109 -17.89 6.07 3.41
CA ASP A 109 -19.01 5.76 2.52
C ASP A 109 -18.96 4.34 1.91
N THR A 110 -17.79 3.69 1.92
CA THR A 110 -17.69 2.28 1.52
C THR A 110 -18.26 1.35 2.58
N LEU A 111 -18.22 1.72 3.86
CA LEU A 111 -18.85 0.94 4.94
C LEU A 111 -20.29 1.37 5.22
N ALA A 112 -20.71 2.56 4.77
CA ALA A 112 -22.09 2.99 4.83
C ALA A 112 -22.95 2.03 3.97
N GLY A 113 -23.66 1.13 4.64
CA GLY A 113 -24.59 0.21 3.99
C GLY A 113 -25.84 0.92 3.46
N ASP A 114 -26.66 0.18 2.73
CA ASP A 114 -28.05 0.58 2.55
C ASP A 114 -28.80 0.52 3.90
N ALA A 115 -29.99 1.12 3.95
CA ALA A 115 -30.81 1.18 5.16
C ALA A 115 -31.20 -0.20 5.74
N SER A 116 -30.90 -1.32 5.05
CA SER A 116 -31.25 -2.68 5.47
C SER A 116 -30.21 -3.34 6.39
N GLY A 117 -29.01 -2.77 6.54
CA GLY A 117 -27.97 -3.26 7.44
C GLY A 117 -27.28 -4.58 7.01
N ALA A 118 -27.58 -5.12 5.83
CA ALA A 118 -27.03 -6.38 5.29
C ALA A 118 -25.92 -6.17 4.25
N PHE A 119 -25.18 -5.06 4.33
CA PHE A 119 -24.24 -4.65 3.28
C PHE A 119 -22.83 -5.25 3.44
N ASP A 120 -22.42 -6.17 2.56
CA ASP A 120 -21.02 -6.60 2.41
C ASP A 120 -20.32 -5.68 1.39
N TRP A 121 -19.58 -4.68 1.87
CA TRP A 121 -18.84 -3.75 1.02
C TRP A 121 -17.91 -4.45 0.02
N ARG A 122 -17.36 -5.63 0.38
CA ARG A 122 -16.53 -6.43 -0.51
C ARG A 122 -17.33 -6.99 -1.69
N ALA A 123 -18.63 -7.23 -1.53
CA ALA A 123 -19.49 -7.68 -2.61
C ALA A 123 -19.67 -6.58 -3.66
N ARG A 124 -19.83 -5.32 -3.22
CA ARG A 124 -19.85 -4.15 -4.13
C ARG A 124 -18.54 -4.03 -4.91
N GLU A 125 -17.39 -4.17 -4.23
CA GLU A 125 -16.08 -4.11 -4.90
C GLU A 125 -15.87 -5.26 -5.89
N ARG A 126 -16.29 -6.49 -5.54
CA ARG A 126 -16.26 -7.64 -6.46
C ARG A 126 -17.21 -7.46 -7.64
N ALA A 127 -18.40 -6.88 -7.44
CA ALA A 127 -19.33 -6.60 -8.53
C ALA A 127 -18.73 -5.65 -9.58
N ARG A 128 -17.86 -4.71 -9.17
CA ARG A 128 -17.11 -3.89 -10.12
C ARG A 128 -16.06 -4.68 -10.89
N LEU A 129 -15.39 -5.66 -10.28
CA LEU A 129 -14.47 -6.56 -10.99
C LEU A 129 -15.20 -7.42 -12.03
N ASP A 130 -16.49 -7.70 -11.80
CA ASP A 130 -17.36 -8.44 -12.69
C ASP A 130 -17.98 -7.59 -13.83
N ASP A 131 -17.92 -6.26 -13.75
CA ASP A 131 -18.44 -5.38 -14.79
C ASP A 131 -17.36 -5.13 -15.87
N PRO A 132 -17.56 -5.59 -17.12
CA PRO A 132 -16.59 -5.37 -18.19
C PRO A 132 -16.34 -3.90 -18.52
N GLN A 133 -17.24 -2.98 -18.18
CA GLN A 133 -17.09 -1.55 -18.47
C GLN A 133 -16.41 -0.79 -17.33
N ALA A 134 -16.41 -1.32 -16.11
CA ALA A 134 -15.86 -0.62 -14.96
C ALA A 134 -14.34 -0.50 -15.04
N ALA A 135 -13.80 0.65 -14.64
CA ALA A 135 -12.37 0.83 -14.42
C ALA A 135 -12.07 0.68 -12.93
N VAL A 136 -11.36 -0.39 -12.55
CA VAL A 136 -11.09 -0.68 -11.13
C VAL A 136 -9.75 -0.11 -10.71
N VAL A 137 -9.80 0.81 -9.76
CA VAL A 137 -8.66 1.35 -9.03
C VAL A 137 -8.69 0.80 -7.61
N SER A 138 -7.55 0.31 -7.15
CA SER A 138 -7.37 -0.21 -5.79
C SER A 138 -7.78 0.84 -4.76
N ILE A 139 -8.48 0.38 -3.72
CA ILE A 139 -9.18 1.22 -2.73
C ILE A 139 -8.22 2.23 -2.10
N TYR A 140 -6.98 1.83 -1.80
CA TYR A 140 -6.00 2.69 -1.12
C TYR A 140 -5.62 3.94 -1.93
N ALA A 141 -5.80 3.92 -3.25
CA ALA A 141 -5.33 4.96 -4.17
C ALA A 141 -6.44 5.92 -4.63
N ARG A 142 -7.69 5.73 -4.18
CA ARG A 142 -8.85 6.51 -4.62
C ARG A 142 -8.90 7.93 -4.03
N GLY A 143 -8.24 8.13 -2.88
CA GLY A 143 -8.16 9.40 -2.18
C GLY A 143 -6.84 10.14 -2.41
N ARG A 144 -6.44 10.92 -1.42
CA ARG A 144 -5.15 11.62 -1.38
C ARG A 144 -4.01 10.63 -1.14
N ASP A 145 -2.83 11.01 -1.63
CA ASP A 145 -1.58 10.30 -1.45
C ASP A 145 -1.27 10.07 0.04
N TYR A 146 -1.35 8.81 0.45
CA TYR A 146 -1.18 8.39 1.84
C TYR A 146 0.20 8.73 2.39
N HIS A 147 1.24 8.77 1.55
CA HIS A 147 2.60 9.08 2.00
C HIS A 147 2.65 10.41 2.75
N LYS A 148 1.89 11.42 2.27
CA LYS A 148 1.83 12.76 2.88
C LYS A 148 0.97 12.77 4.13
N VAL A 149 -0.21 12.15 4.06
CA VAL A 149 -1.16 12.09 5.19
C VAL A 149 -0.52 11.40 6.39
N LEU A 150 0.09 10.24 6.15
CA LEU A 150 0.69 9.41 7.18
C LEU A 150 1.94 10.05 7.77
N ARG A 151 2.83 10.58 6.92
CA ARG A 151 4.07 11.25 7.36
C ARG A 151 3.77 12.48 8.22
N ASN A 152 2.81 13.31 7.82
CA ASN A 152 2.44 14.50 8.60
C ASN A 152 1.94 14.10 10.00
N ARG A 153 1.11 13.07 10.11
CA ARG A 153 0.59 12.59 11.40
C ARG A 153 1.68 11.98 12.29
N LEU A 154 2.57 11.19 11.72
CA LEU A 154 3.72 10.62 12.44
C LEU A 154 4.68 11.72 12.89
N GLN A 155 4.89 12.75 12.07
CA GLN A 155 5.70 13.90 12.43
C GLN A 155 5.06 14.68 13.59
N THR A 156 3.75 14.90 13.58
CA THR A 156 3.03 15.50 14.71
C THR A 156 3.15 14.67 15.99
N LEU A 157 3.15 13.33 15.88
CA LEU A 157 3.40 12.45 17.03
C LEU A 157 4.83 12.65 17.58
N ALA A 158 5.84 12.68 16.70
CA ALA A 158 7.22 12.91 17.10
C ALA A 158 7.42 14.29 17.76
N GLU A 159 6.82 15.35 17.21
CA GLU A 159 6.84 16.70 17.80
C GLU A 159 6.15 16.77 19.17
N ARG A 160 5.16 15.90 19.41
CA ARG A 160 4.52 15.79 20.73
C ARG A 160 5.41 15.08 21.75
N ILE A 161 6.16 14.06 21.31
CA ILE A 161 7.20 13.43 22.12
C ILE A 161 8.28 14.47 22.47
N GLU A 162 8.77 15.22 21.48
CA GLU A 162 9.81 16.24 21.67
C GLU A 162 9.39 17.32 22.68
N ARG A 163 8.12 17.75 22.65
CA ARG A 163 7.58 18.70 23.63
C ARG A 163 7.53 18.16 25.06
N GLU A 164 7.41 16.85 25.23
CA GLU A 164 7.30 16.21 26.53
C GLU A 164 8.67 15.96 27.19
N ILE A 165 9.65 15.51 26.39
CA ILE A 165 10.94 15.04 26.92
C ILE A 165 12.15 15.85 26.46
N GLY A 166 11.92 16.91 25.67
CA GLY A 166 12.97 17.68 25.02
C GLY A 166 13.45 17.04 23.72
N ALA A 167 14.50 17.63 23.14
CA ALA A 167 15.09 17.18 21.88
C ALA A 167 15.57 15.72 21.98
N PHE A 168 15.19 14.90 21.00
CA PHE A 168 15.64 13.53 20.83
C PHE A 168 15.87 13.24 19.34
N GLY A 169 16.61 12.18 19.02
CA GLY A 169 16.86 11.78 17.64
C GLY A 169 15.69 10.97 17.10
N HIS A 170 15.08 11.42 16.00
CA HIS A 170 14.04 10.67 15.31
C HIS A 170 14.01 10.85 13.81
N ARG A 171 13.41 9.88 13.12
CA ARG A 171 13.06 9.99 11.69
C ARG A 171 11.78 9.23 11.37
N VAL A 172 10.89 9.90 10.62
CA VAL A 172 9.60 9.37 10.18
C VAL A 172 9.71 8.72 8.79
N PHE A 173 9.08 7.56 8.62
CA PHE A 173 9.06 6.78 7.40
C PHE A 173 7.66 6.34 6.99
N THR A 174 7.43 6.33 5.67
CA THR A 174 6.20 5.87 5.01
C THR A 174 6.52 5.37 3.59
N ASP A 175 6.62 4.05 3.34
CA ASP A 175 6.80 3.30 2.05
C ASP A 175 7.98 3.68 1.12
N SER A 176 8.39 4.93 1.19
CA SER A 176 9.29 5.62 0.27
C SER A 176 10.76 5.44 0.62
N ALA A 177 11.05 4.89 1.79
CA ALA A 177 12.39 4.58 2.29
C ALA A 177 12.60 3.06 2.37
N PRO A 178 13.85 2.59 2.45
CA PRO A 178 14.11 1.18 2.66
C PRO A 178 13.84 0.83 4.14
N VAL A 179 12.57 0.66 4.51
CA VAL A 179 12.13 0.10 5.80
C VAL A 179 11.44 -1.26 5.54
N LEU A 180 11.50 -2.20 6.49
CA LEU A 180 10.70 -3.43 6.49
C LEU A 180 9.47 -3.21 7.38
N GLU A 181 8.52 -2.40 6.92
CA GLU A 181 7.38 -1.92 7.70
C GLU A 181 6.57 -3.07 8.31
N VAL A 182 6.27 -4.10 7.49
CA VAL A 182 5.50 -5.27 7.93
C VAL A 182 6.21 -6.04 9.06
N GLU A 183 7.53 -6.20 8.98
CA GLU A 183 8.30 -6.94 10.00
C GLU A 183 8.39 -6.16 11.32
N LEU A 184 8.62 -4.85 11.23
CA LEU A 184 8.66 -3.96 12.39
C LEU A 184 7.29 -3.87 13.08
N ALA A 185 6.22 -3.72 12.30
CA ALA A 185 4.85 -3.67 12.80
C ALA A 185 4.43 -5.01 13.41
N GLN A 186 4.84 -6.14 12.82
CA GLN A 186 4.62 -7.45 13.42
C GLN A 186 5.33 -7.54 14.77
N LYS A 187 6.64 -7.27 14.84
CA LYS A 187 7.41 -7.25 16.10
C LYS A 187 6.81 -6.33 17.17
N ALA A 188 6.19 -5.24 16.74
CA ALA A 188 5.52 -4.27 17.59
C ALA A 188 4.09 -4.68 18.01
N GLY A 189 3.62 -5.88 17.66
CA GLY A 189 2.27 -6.34 18.00
C GLY A 189 1.13 -5.61 17.28
N VAL A 190 1.44 -4.83 16.23
CA VAL A 190 0.44 -4.07 15.46
C VAL A 190 -0.41 -5.01 14.60
N GLY A 191 0.10 -6.20 14.28
CA GLY A 191 -0.61 -7.25 13.55
C GLY A 191 0.29 -8.46 13.27
N TRP A 192 -0.15 -9.35 12.39
CA TRP A 192 0.64 -10.49 11.92
C TRP A 192 0.69 -10.53 10.38
N ARG A 193 1.73 -11.13 9.81
CA ARG A 193 1.81 -11.31 8.36
C ARG A 193 0.84 -12.38 7.86
N GLY A 194 -0.03 -12.02 6.92
CA GLY A 194 -0.92 -12.95 6.23
C GLY A 194 -0.22 -13.71 5.11
N LYS A 195 -0.80 -14.83 4.65
CA LYS A 195 -0.23 -15.63 3.52
C LYS A 195 -0.06 -14.83 2.24
N HIS A 196 -0.83 -13.75 2.06
CA HIS A 196 -0.69 -12.79 0.97
C HIS A 196 0.32 -11.66 1.26
N THR A 197 1.20 -11.85 2.25
CA THR A 197 2.31 -10.96 2.67
C THR A 197 1.97 -9.63 3.33
N LEU A 198 0.71 -9.16 3.30
CA LEU A 198 0.32 -7.94 4.02
C LEU A 198 0.14 -8.20 5.52
N LEU A 199 0.22 -7.15 6.32
CA LEU A 199 -0.12 -7.20 7.74
C LEU A 199 -1.64 -7.31 7.93
N LEU A 200 -2.06 -8.14 8.88
CA LEU A 200 -3.45 -8.37 9.27
C LEU A 200 -3.66 -8.04 10.75
N GLN A 201 -4.89 -7.62 11.07
CA GLN A 201 -5.46 -7.55 12.41
C GLN A 201 -6.84 -8.24 12.45
N ARG A 202 -7.14 -8.88 13.59
CA ARG A 202 -8.43 -9.42 13.99
C ARG A 202 -9.55 -8.38 13.93
N ASP A 203 -9.27 -7.16 14.38
CA ASP A 203 -10.27 -6.07 14.51
C ASP A 203 -10.29 -5.08 13.34
N ALA A 204 -9.35 -5.21 12.39
CA ALA A 204 -9.17 -4.23 11.31
C ALA A 204 -8.90 -4.82 9.92
N GLY A 205 -8.72 -6.14 9.81
CA GLY A 205 -8.33 -6.77 8.56
C GLY A 205 -6.94 -6.29 8.10
N SER A 206 -6.81 -5.86 6.85
CA SER A 206 -5.56 -5.37 6.21
C SER A 206 -5.73 -4.02 5.52
N LEU A 207 -6.89 -3.36 5.68
CA LEU A 207 -7.21 -2.10 4.99
C LEU A 207 -6.66 -0.91 5.77
N PHE A 208 -5.36 -0.92 6.04
CA PHE A 208 -4.64 0.15 6.71
C PHE A 208 -3.24 0.35 6.13
N PHE A 209 -2.74 1.58 6.20
CA PHE A 209 -1.35 1.90 5.91
C PHE A 209 -0.47 1.70 7.14
N LEU A 210 0.81 1.43 6.91
CA LEU A 210 1.86 1.38 7.94
C LEU A 210 2.77 2.59 7.83
N GLY A 211 3.31 3.02 8.97
CA GLY A 211 4.40 3.98 9.00
C GLY A 211 5.14 3.96 10.34
N GLU A 212 6.40 4.36 10.30
CA GLU A 212 7.35 4.11 11.37
C GLU A 212 8.04 5.41 11.81
N ILE A 213 8.41 5.45 13.09
CA ILE A 213 9.30 6.46 13.65
C ILE A 213 10.49 5.74 14.27
N TYR A 214 11.67 5.92 13.70
CA TYR A 214 12.91 5.44 14.30
C TYR A 214 13.31 6.44 15.36
N VAL A 215 13.63 5.98 16.57
CA VAL A 215 13.93 6.86 17.71
C VAL A 215 15.20 6.40 18.45
N ASP A 216 15.96 7.34 18.97
CA ASP A 216 17.18 7.10 19.76
C ASP A 216 16.92 6.92 21.26
N ILE A 217 15.66 7.03 21.69
CA ILE A 217 15.23 6.80 23.07
C ILE A 217 14.91 5.31 23.31
N PRO A 218 15.38 4.71 24.43
CA PRO A 218 15.20 3.28 24.71
C PRO A 218 13.81 2.96 25.30
N LEU A 219 12.75 3.34 24.60
CA LEU A 219 11.38 3.00 25.01
C LEU A 219 11.22 1.50 25.31
N PRO A 220 10.45 1.10 26.33
CA PRO A 220 10.14 -0.31 26.54
C PRO A 220 9.37 -0.86 25.33
N THR A 221 9.72 -2.07 24.91
CA THR A 221 9.09 -2.73 23.76
C THR A 221 7.81 -3.45 24.18
N ASP A 222 6.89 -3.63 23.24
CA ASP A 222 5.64 -4.34 23.54
C ASP A 222 5.88 -5.83 23.82
N ALA A 223 6.92 -6.44 23.24
CA ALA A 223 7.36 -7.78 23.60
C ALA A 223 7.78 -7.90 25.08
N GLN A 224 8.26 -6.82 25.69
CA GLN A 224 8.63 -6.79 27.11
C GLN A 224 7.43 -6.49 28.02
N THR A 225 6.58 -5.53 27.65
CA THR A 225 5.51 -5.04 28.54
C THR A 225 4.20 -5.79 28.38
N SER A 226 3.97 -6.38 27.21
CA SER A 226 2.70 -7.02 26.83
C SER A 226 2.98 -8.22 25.90
N PRO A 227 3.67 -9.26 26.38
CA PRO A 227 4.07 -10.40 25.54
C PRO A 227 2.89 -11.13 24.89
N ASP A 228 1.71 -11.11 25.53
CA ASP A 228 0.47 -11.68 24.96
C ASP A 228 -0.13 -10.83 23.82
N ALA A 229 0.27 -9.55 23.73
CA ALA A 229 -0.12 -8.62 22.67
C ALA A 229 0.96 -8.48 21.57
N ALA A 230 2.22 -8.80 21.89
CA ALA A 230 3.34 -8.89 20.95
C ALA A 230 3.31 -10.25 20.21
N PRO A 231 3.84 -10.34 18.98
CA PRO A 231 3.26 -11.20 17.96
C PRO A 231 3.37 -12.69 18.26
N GLU A 232 2.21 -13.32 18.10
CA GLU A 232 2.05 -14.72 17.75
C GLU A 232 2.93 -15.09 16.54
N SER A 233 3.44 -16.31 16.52
CA SER A 233 4.29 -16.88 15.46
C SER A 233 3.82 -16.49 14.04
N PRO A 234 4.73 -16.28 13.05
CA PRO A 234 4.35 -15.99 11.67
C PRO A 234 3.23 -16.92 11.17
N GLY A 235 2.07 -16.35 10.82
CA GLY A 235 0.95 -17.12 10.29
C GLY A 235 -0.08 -17.68 11.28
N ALA A 236 0.02 -17.35 12.57
CA ALA A 236 -0.81 -17.92 13.66
C ALA A 236 -2.34 -17.88 13.43
N HIS A 237 -2.83 -17.04 12.52
CA HIS A 237 -4.26 -16.82 12.30
C HIS A 237 -4.78 -17.13 10.91
N CYS A 238 -3.91 -17.49 9.97
CA CYS A 238 -4.39 -17.94 8.66
C CYS A 238 -4.85 -19.39 8.70
N GLY A 239 -4.30 -20.22 9.60
CA GLY A 239 -4.59 -21.66 9.67
C GLY A 239 -4.45 -22.34 8.30
N SER A 240 -5.39 -23.22 7.97
CA SER A 240 -5.46 -23.91 6.68
C SER A 240 -6.02 -23.06 5.52
N CYS A 241 -6.43 -21.80 5.75
CA CYS A 241 -7.02 -20.95 4.72
C CYS A 241 -6.04 -20.68 3.55
N THR A 242 -6.51 -20.84 2.32
CA THR A 242 -5.76 -20.57 1.07
C THR A 242 -6.43 -19.53 0.17
N ARG A 243 -7.57 -18.94 0.59
CA ARG A 243 -8.42 -18.09 -0.27
C ARG A 243 -7.67 -17.01 -1.06
N CYS A 244 -6.69 -16.35 -0.46
CA CYS A 244 -5.90 -15.31 -1.12
C CYS A 244 -4.97 -15.87 -2.22
N ILE A 245 -4.41 -17.06 -2.01
CA ILE A 245 -3.57 -17.78 -2.97
C ILE A 245 -4.45 -18.21 -4.15
N ASP A 246 -5.55 -18.89 -3.84
CA ASP A 246 -6.48 -19.46 -4.84
C ASP A 246 -7.14 -18.38 -5.70
N ALA A 247 -7.42 -17.21 -5.12
CA ALA A 247 -8.05 -16.09 -5.83
C ALA A 247 -7.08 -15.20 -6.61
N CYS A 248 -5.75 -15.37 -6.45
CA CYS A 248 -4.78 -14.51 -7.11
C CYS A 248 -4.80 -14.76 -8.63
N PRO A 249 -5.26 -13.81 -9.48
CA PRO A 249 -5.56 -14.12 -10.89
C PRO A 249 -4.35 -14.57 -11.70
N THR A 250 -3.17 -14.11 -11.30
CA THR A 250 -1.89 -14.41 -11.95
C THR A 250 -1.07 -15.44 -11.19
N GLY A 251 -1.57 -15.99 -10.07
CA GLY A 251 -0.78 -16.88 -9.20
C GLY A 251 0.51 -16.20 -8.71
N ALA A 252 0.44 -14.92 -8.36
CA ALA A 252 1.59 -14.17 -7.87
C ALA A 252 1.97 -14.55 -6.43
N ILE A 253 1.02 -15.03 -5.63
CA ILE A 253 1.32 -15.63 -4.32
C ILE A 253 1.72 -17.08 -4.58
N VAL A 254 3.02 -17.34 -4.70
CA VAL A 254 3.56 -18.63 -5.17
C VAL A 254 3.56 -19.69 -4.06
N GLU A 255 3.62 -19.25 -2.81
CA GLU A 255 3.47 -20.07 -1.60
C GLU A 255 3.08 -19.15 -0.43
N PRO A 256 2.62 -19.67 0.72
CA PRO A 256 2.35 -18.86 1.90
C PRO A 256 3.50 -17.90 2.22
N TYR A 257 3.18 -16.61 2.37
CA TYR A 257 4.12 -15.54 2.73
C TYR A 257 5.16 -15.18 1.65
N ARG A 258 4.98 -15.66 0.41
CA ARG A 258 5.87 -15.34 -0.72
C ARG A 258 5.10 -14.89 -1.94
N VAL A 259 5.44 -13.71 -2.43
CA VAL A 259 4.89 -13.13 -3.65
C VAL A 259 6.00 -12.98 -4.69
N ASP A 260 5.76 -13.44 -5.91
CA ASP A 260 6.52 -13.03 -7.09
C ASP A 260 5.92 -11.73 -7.64
N ALA A 261 6.57 -10.58 -7.39
CA ALA A 261 6.03 -9.29 -7.79
C ALA A 261 5.88 -9.18 -9.30
N ARG A 262 6.73 -9.84 -10.09
CA ARG A 262 6.68 -9.83 -11.56
C ARG A 262 5.33 -10.31 -12.11
N ARG A 263 4.60 -11.11 -11.34
CA ARG A 263 3.26 -11.62 -11.67
C ARG A 263 2.16 -10.81 -11.00
N CYS A 264 2.44 -10.07 -9.92
CA CYS A 264 1.44 -9.35 -9.15
C CYS A 264 0.83 -8.22 -9.99
N ILE A 265 -0.51 -8.19 -10.12
CA ILE A 265 -1.21 -7.14 -10.88
C ILE A 265 -0.89 -5.74 -10.32
N SER A 266 -0.70 -5.62 -9.00
CA SER A 266 -0.28 -4.36 -8.39
C SER A 266 1.08 -3.88 -8.93
N TYR A 267 2.08 -4.77 -9.02
CA TYR A 267 3.37 -4.46 -9.64
C TYR A 267 3.22 -4.14 -11.15
N LEU A 268 2.46 -4.96 -11.89
CA LEU A 268 2.28 -4.79 -13.34
C LEU A 268 1.65 -3.43 -13.69
N THR A 269 0.73 -2.95 -12.85
CA THR A 269 -0.01 -1.70 -13.10
C THR A 269 0.70 -0.46 -12.53
N ILE A 270 1.62 -0.64 -11.57
CA ILE A 270 2.23 0.48 -10.84
C ILE A 270 3.75 0.60 -11.10
N GLU A 271 4.48 -0.49 -10.93
CA GLU A 271 5.94 -0.48 -10.91
C GLU A 271 6.54 -0.76 -12.28
N LEU A 272 6.01 -1.73 -13.02
CA LEU A 272 6.43 -2.03 -14.38
C LEU A 272 6.20 -0.82 -15.27
N LYS A 273 7.25 -0.28 -15.89
CA LYS A 273 7.15 0.88 -16.81
C LYS A 273 7.01 0.47 -18.26
N GLY A 274 7.61 -0.67 -18.62
CA GLY A 274 7.58 -1.21 -19.98
C GLY A 274 6.28 -1.89 -20.37
N SER A 275 6.36 -2.80 -21.34
CA SER A 275 5.21 -3.57 -21.82
C SER A 275 4.78 -4.63 -20.82
N ILE A 276 3.47 -4.75 -20.57
CA ILE A 276 2.92 -5.85 -19.77
C ILE A 276 3.01 -7.13 -20.61
N PRO A 277 3.60 -8.24 -20.12
CA PRO A 277 3.70 -9.48 -20.88
C PRO A 277 2.34 -9.95 -21.40
N GLU A 278 2.23 -10.25 -22.70
CA GLU A 278 0.96 -10.62 -23.33
C GLU A 278 0.18 -11.73 -22.59
N PRO A 279 0.81 -12.81 -22.09
CA PRO A 279 0.09 -13.86 -21.36
C PRO A 279 -0.55 -13.40 -20.04
N LEU A 280 -0.08 -12.30 -19.46
CA LEU A 280 -0.63 -11.74 -18.21
C LEU A 280 -1.75 -10.73 -18.47
N ARG A 281 -1.83 -10.12 -19.66
CA ARG A 281 -2.86 -9.10 -19.98
C ARG A 281 -4.29 -9.61 -19.77
N PRO A 282 -4.69 -10.83 -20.21
CA PRO A 282 -6.02 -11.38 -19.93
C PRO A 282 -6.34 -11.51 -18.44
N LEU A 283 -5.33 -11.78 -17.61
CA LEU A 283 -5.50 -12.07 -16.18
C LEU A 283 -5.66 -10.78 -15.34
N ILE A 284 -5.29 -9.62 -15.89
CA ILE A 284 -5.45 -8.33 -15.21
C ILE A 284 -6.93 -7.95 -15.06
N GLY A 285 -7.79 -8.39 -16.00
CA GLY A 285 -9.19 -7.97 -16.05
C GLY A 285 -9.30 -6.47 -16.27
N ASN A 286 -10.11 -5.79 -15.46
CA ASN A 286 -10.37 -4.36 -15.55
C ASN A 286 -9.62 -3.51 -14.49
N ARG A 287 -8.55 -4.05 -13.90
CA ARG A 287 -7.73 -3.38 -12.88
C ARG A 287 -6.75 -2.41 -13.53
N VAL A 288 -7.01 -1.11 -13.35
CA VAL A 288 -6.24 -0.01 -13.96
C VAL A 288 -5.06 0.42 -13.09
N TYR A 289 -5.19 0.35 -11.77
CA TYR A 289 -4.14 0.73 -10.82
C TYR A 289 -4.27 -0.08 -9.53
N GLY A 290 -3.25 -0.87 -9.21
CA GLY A 290 -3.26 -1.74 -8.03
C GLY A 290 -4.18 -2.95 -8.19
N CYS A 291 -4.25 -3.78 -7.15
CA CYS A 291 -5.12 -4.96 -7.09
C CYS A 291 -5.45 -5.28 -5.64
N ASP A 292 -6.73 -5.46 -5.33
CA ASP A 292 -7.21 -5.74 -3.97
C ASP A 292 -7.69 -7.19 -3.80
N ASP A 293 -7.60 -8.03 -4.83
CA ASP A 293 -8.23 -9.37 -4.86
C ASP A 293 -7.90 -10.23 -3.65
N CYS A 294 -6.60 -10.33 -3.30
CA CYS A 294 -6.13 -11.11 -2.16
C CYS A 294 -6.67 -10.57 -0.82
N GLN A 295 -6.97 -9.27 -0.76
CA GLN A 295 -7.63 -8.62 0.37
C GLN A 295 -9.15 -8.86 0.34
N LEU A 296 -9.82 -8.67 -0.79
CA LEU A 296 -11.28 -8.81 -0.91
C LEU A 296 -11.79 -10.21 -0.55
N VAL A 297 -10.97 -11.25 -0.76
CA VAL A 297 -11.30 -12.63 -0.36
C VAL A 297 -10.85 -13.00 1.06
N CYS A 298 -10.00 -12.18 1.69
CA CYS A 298 -9.49 -12.45 3.03
C CYS A 298 -10.64 -12.39 4.07
N PRO A 299 -10.87 -13.44 4.88
CA PRO A 299 -11.96 -13.46 5.86
C PRO A 299 -11.88 -12.34 6.90
N TRP A 300 -10.65 -11.95 7.27
CA TRP A 300 -10.40 -10.90 8.26
C TRP A 300 -10.85 -9.52 7.80
N ASN A 301 -10.94 -9.27 6.50
CA ASN A 301 -11.37 -7.97 5.97
C ASN A 301 -12.87 -7.70 6.12
N LYS A 302 -13.66 -8.65 6.63
CA LYS A 302 -15.02 -8.32 7.12
C LYS A 302 -14.99 -7.37 8.33
N PHE A 303 -13.85 -7.28 9.01
CA PHE A 303 -13.61 -6.39 10.15
C PHE A 303 -12.86 -5.11 9.76
N ALA A 304 -12.77 -4.78 8.46
CA ALA A 304 -12.14 -3.54 8.02
C ALA A 304 -12.80 -2.32 8.66
N GLN A 305 -11.99 -1.33 9.04
CA GLN A 305 -12.45 -0.11 9.70
C GLN A 305 -12.48 1.05 8.70
N ALA A 306 -13.41 2.00 8.90
CA ALA A 306 -13.43 3.24 8.15
C ALA A 306 -12.16 4.05 8.41
N ALA A 307 -11.71 4.77 7.39
CA ALA A 307 -10.68 5.79 7.53
C ALA A 307 -11.17 6.85 8.53
N PRO A 308 -10.34 7.24 9.53
CA PRO A 308 -10.71 8.30 10.48
C PRO A 308 -10.47 9.70 9.91
N VAL A 309 -10.15 9.81 8.61
CA VAL A 309 -9.75 11.05 7.93
C VAL A 309 -10.36 11.12 6.54
N ALA A 310 -10.88 12.29 6.19
CA ALA A 310 -11.50 12.55 4.88
C ALA A 310 -10.49 12.57 3.72
N ASP A 311 -9.18 12.67 3.99
CA ASP A 311 -8.15 12.61 2.95
C ASP A 311 -8.19 11.30 2.14
N PHE A 312 -8.77 10.23 2.70
CA PHE A 312 -8.93 8.94 2.01
C PHE A 312 -10.29 8.74 1.36
N ASP A 313 -11.18 9.74 1.43
CA ASP A 313 -12.45 9.69 0.71
C ASP A 313 -12.22 9.67 -0.81
N VAL A 314 -13.17 9.09 -1.53
CA VAL A 314 -13.05 8.89 -2.97
C VAL A 314 -13.01 10.24 -3.69
N ARG A 315 -11.98 10.44 -4.52
CA ARG A 315 -11.85 11.60 -5.39
C ARG A 315 -12.13 11.21 -6.84
N HIS A 316 -12.64 12.18 -7.61
CA HIS A 316 -12.83 12.09 -9.06
C HIS A 316 -13.68 10.89 -9.54
N GLY A 317 -14.54 10.34 -8.68
CA GLY A 317 -15.43 9.23 -9.03
C GLY A 317 -14.72 7.91 -9.34
N LEU A 318 -13.48 7.71 -8.88
CA LEU A 318 -12.68 6.51 -9.16
C LEU A 318 -13.32 5.20 -8.65
N ASP A 319 -14.29 5.29 -7.73
CA ASP A 319 -15.08 4.16 -7.23
C ASP A 319 -16.21 3.73 -8.18
N ARG A 320 -16.47 4.48 -9.25
CA ARG A 320 -17.55 4.21 -10.23
C ARG A 320 -17.18 4.50 -11.69
N ALA A 321 -15.96 4.95 -11.94
CA ALA A 321 -15.49 5.29 -13.28
C ALA A 321 -15.52 4.10 -14.25
N THR A 322 -15.67 4.40 -15.55
CA THR A 322 -15.63 3.40 -16.63
C THR A 322 -14.31 3.42 -17.39
N LEU A 323 -13.96 2.31 -18.05
CA LEU A 323 -12.72 2.21 -18.85
C LEU A 323 -12.69 3.25 -19.97
N VAL A 324 -13.81 3.41 -20.69
CA VAL A 324 -13.90 4.37 -21.81
C VAL A 324 -13.76 5.81 -21.31
N GLU A 325 -14.41 6.15 -20.19
CA GLU A 325 -14.29 7.47 -19.56
C GLU A 325 -12.83 7.79 -19.23
N LEU A 326 -12.15 6.91 -18.49
CA LEU A 326 -10.78 7.15 -18.04
C LEU A 326 -9.77 7.13 -19.19
N PHE A 327 -10.03 6.35 -20.24
CA PHE A 327 -9.20 6.31 -21.45
C PHE A 327 -9.41 7.53 -22.35
N GLY A 328 -10.52 8.25 -22.18
CA GLY A 328 -10.81 9.50 -22.87
C GLY A 328 -10.05 10.71 -22.32
N TRP A 329 -9.51 10.64 -21.09
CA TRP A 329 -8.75 11.75 -20.51
C TRP A 329 -7.51 12.07 -21.34
N ASP A 330 -7.24 13.35 -21.57
CA ASP A 330 -5.95 13.79 -22.10
C ASP A 330 -4.86 13.88 -21.00
N ALA A 331 -3.62 14.21 -21.38
CA ALA A 331 -2.50 14.30 -20.45
C ALA A 331 -2.68 15.39 -19.38
N GLY A 332 -3.32 16.51 -19.75
CA GLY A 332 -3.58 17.63 -18.85
C GLY A 332 -4.71 17.34 -17.85
N GLU A 333 -5.77 16.66 -18.32
CA GLU A 333 -6.85 16.16 -17.46
C GLU A 333 -6.32 15.11 -16.48
N PHE A 334 -5.51 14.14 -16.95
CA PHE A 334 -4.85 13.17 -16.08
C PHE A 334 -4.01 13.87 -15.01
N ASP A 335 -3.13 14.80 -15.40
CA ASP A 335 -2.28 15.49 -14.43
C ASP A 335 -3.13 16.22 -13.39
N THR A 336 -4.07 17.04 -13.84
CA THR A 336 -4.95 17.85 -12.98
C THR A 336 -5.74 16.99 -12.00
N ARG A 337 -6.42 15.95 -12.48
CA ARG A 337 -7.22 15.06 -11.63
C ARG A 337 -6.35 14.25 -10.66
N MET A 338 -5.18 13.80 -11.09
CA MET A 338 -4.31 12.98 -10.24
C MET A 338 -3.40 13.80 -9.32
N GLN A 339 -3.50 15.14 -9.32
CA GLN A 339 -2.76 15.98 -8.38
C GLN A 339 -3.03 15.58 -6.92
N GLY A 340 -1.95 15.25 -6.22
CA GLY A 340 -1.99 14.81 -4.83
C GLY A 340 -2.56 13.41 -4.63
N SER A 341 -2.71 12.60 -5.67
CA SER A 341 -2.96 11.14 -5.59
C SER A 341 -1.67 10.36 -5.81
N ALA A 342 -1.56 9.18 -5.20
CA ALA A 342 -0.47 8.24 -5.45
C ALA A 342 -0.44 7.78 -6.93
N ILE A 343 -1.58 7.78 -7.61
CA ILE A 343 -1.72 7.35 -9.02
C ILE A 343 -0.86 8.20 -9.95
N ARG A 344 -0.68 9.50 -9.67
CA ARG A 344 0.12 10.39 -10.51
C ARG A 344 1.54 9.86 -10.77
N ARG A 345 2.08 9.04 -9.85
CA ARG A 345 3.44 8.49 -9.93
C ARG A 345 3.69 7.54 -11.12
N ILE A 346 2.63 6.93 -11.67
CA ILE A 346 2.79 6.02 -12.81
C ILE A 346 2.96 6.78 -14.13
N GLY A 347 2.50 8.04 -14.18
CA GLY A 347 2.48 8.83 -15.39
C GLY A 347 1.37 8.41 -16.36
N TYR A 348 1.09 9.31 -17.30
CA TYR A 348 -0.03 9.18 -18.24
C TYR A 348 0.14 8.03 -19.25
N GLU A 349 1.37 7.74 -19.68
CA GLU A 349 1.65 6.61 -20.59
C GLU A 349 1.25 5.26 -19.96
N SER A 350 1.68 4.99 -18.71
CA SER A 350 1.29 3.77 -17.99
C SER A 350 -0.21 3.73 -17.68
N TRP A 351 -0.84 4.89 -17.43
CA TRP A 351 -2.30 5.00 -17.26
C TRP A 351 -3.05 4.49 -18.49
N LEU A 352 -2.68 5.00 -19.69
CA LEU A 352 -3.27 4.56 -20.95
C LEU A 352 -2.97 3.10 -21.25
N ARG A 353 -1.73 2.65 -21.04
CA ARG A 353 -1.33 1.24 -21.20
C ARG A 353 -2.23 0.31 -20.40
N ASN A 354 -2.45 0.62 -19.12
CA ASN A 354 -3.28 -0.21 -18.24
C ASN A 354 -4.76 -0.20 -18.67
N LEU A 355 -5.28 0.96 -19.08
CA LEU A 355 -6.65 1.09 -19.58
C LEU A 355 -6.86 0.34 -20.90
N ALA A 356 -5.89 0.36 -21.82
CA ALA A 356 -5.94 -0.42 -23.05
C ALA A 356 -6.03 -1.93 -22.76
N VAL A 357 -5.31 -2.43 -21.74
CA VAL A 357 -5.49 -3.83 -21.27
C VAL A 357 -6.91 -4.08 -20.78
N GLY A 358 -7.46 -3.19 -19.95
CA GLY A 358 -8.84 -3.28 -19.46
C GLY A 358 -9.87 -3.31 -20.60
N LEU A 359 -9.74 -2.40 -21.58
CA LEU A 359 -10.61 -2.33 -22.76
C LEU A 359 -10.51 -3.59 -23.62
N GLY A 360 -9.30 -4.11 -23.84
CA GLY A 360 -9.12 -5.37 -24.55
C GLY A 360 -9.75 -6.57 -23.82
N ASN A 361 -9.65 -6.61 -22.50
CA ASN A 361 -10.32 -7.63 -21.69
C ASN A 361 -11.85 -7.51 -21.74
N ALA A 362 -12.38 -6.28 -21.77
CA ALA A 362 -13.80 -6.04 -21.94
C ALA A 362 -14.31 -6.59 -23.28
N LEU A 363 -13.58 -6.37 -24.39
CA LEU A 363 -13.93 -6.91 -25.70
C LEU A 363 -13.89 -8.45 -25.77
N ARG A 364 -13.02 -9.08 -24.97
CA ARG A 364 -12.92 -10.55 -24.83
C ARG A 364 -13.95 -11.16 -23.88
N ALA A 365 -14.67 -10.34 -23.11
CA ALA A 365 -15.75 -10.85 -22.28
C ALA A 365 -16.85 -11.50 -23.15
N PRO A 366 -17.58 -12.51 -22.64
CA PRO A 366 -18.70 -13.10 -23.35
C PRO A 366 -19.67 -12.03 -23.85
N ALA A 367 -20.15 -12.14 -25.09
CA ALA A 367 -20.96 -11.09 -25.74
C ALA A 367 -22.21 -10.70 -24.93
N GLN A 368 -22.75 -11.62 -24.13
CA GLN A 368 -23.91 -11.37 -23.27
C GLN A 368 -23.60 -10.42 -22.09
N ARG A 369 -22.32 -10.23 -21.75
CA ARG A 369 -21.89 -9.34 -20.65
C ARG A 369 -21.58 -7.91 -21.11
N LEU A 370 -21.56 -7.65 -22.42
CA LEU A 370 -21.23 -6.34 -22.97
C LEU A 370 -22.22 -5.98 -24.08
N ALA A 371 -23.03 -4.94 -23.83
CA ALA A 371 -23.99 -4.46 -24.82
C ALA A 371 -23.29 -4.04 -26.13
N PRO A 372 -23.92 -4.22 -27.31
CA PRO A 372 -23.34 -3.85 -28.60
C PRO A 372 -22.84 -2.40 -28.63
N GLU A 373 -23.60 -1.46 -28.07
CA GLU A 373 -23.25 -0.04 -28.05
C GLU A 373 -22.00 0.23 -27.20
N ALA A 374 -21.85 -0.49 -26.07
CA ALA A 374 -20.67 -0.41 -25.22
C ALA A 374 -19.44 -1.01 -25.93
N ARG A 375 -19.63 -2.10 -26.69
CA ARG A 375 -18.58 -2.68 -27.53
C ARG A 375 -18.10 -1.69 -28.59
N ASP A 376 -19.03 -1.06 -29.30
CA ASP A 376 -18.71 -0.04 -30.31
C ASP A 376 -17.98 1.16 -29.72
N ALA A 377 -18.40 1.63 -28.53
CA ALA A 377 -17.73 2.70 -27.82
C ALA A 377 -16.29 2.34 -27.43
N ILE A 378 -16.04 1.11 -26.97
CA ILE A 378 -14.69 0.62 -26.65
C ILE A 378 -13.81 0.57 -27.91
N VAL A 379 -14.32 0.01 -29.01
CA VAL A 379 -13.57 -0.05 -30.29
C VAL A 379 -13.25 1.34 -30.80
N ALA A 380 -14.20 2.28 -30.74
CA ALA A 380 -14.00 3.66 -31.14
C ALA A 380 -12.93 4.35 -30.27
N ALA A 381 -12.98 4.17 -28.95
CA ALA A 381 -12.00 4.73 -28.02
C ALA A 381 -10.57 4.19 -28.30
N LEU A 382 -10.43 2.88 -28.50
CA LEU A 382 -9.15 2.26 -28.87
C LEU A 382 -8.62 2.78 -30.22
N ARG A 383 -9.47 2.86 -31.25
CA ARG A 383 -9.08 3.38 -32.57
C ARG A 383 -8.62 4.84 -32.52
N ALA A 384 -9.21 5.66 -31.66
CA ALA A 384 -8.79 7.05 -31.47
C ALA A 384 -7.34 7.19 -30.97
N ARG A 385 -6.74 6.12 -30.46
CA ARG A 385 -5.34 6.07 -30.01
C ARG A 385 -4.48 5.04 -30.74
N ALA A 386 -4.92 4.55 -31.91
CA ALA A 386 -4.14 3.60 -32.71
C ALA A 386 -2.77 4.17 -33.12
N ASP A 387 -2.71 5.48 -33.37
CA ASP A 387 -1.50 6.21 -33.77
C ASP A 387 -0.90 7.04 -32.62
N ASP A 388 -1.15 6.68 -31.36
CA ASP A 388 -0.59 7.38 -30.19
C ASP A 388 0.95 7.50 -30.30
N PRO A 389 1.60 8.62 -29.94
CA PRO A 389 3.05 8.77 -30.06
C PRO A 389 3.85 7.72 -29.26
N SER A 390 3.29 7.18 -28.16
CA SER A 390 3.95 6.14 -27.37
C SER A 390 3.89 4.77 -28.05
N PRO A 391 5.04 4.12 -28.33
CA PRO A 391 5.04 2.75 -28.86
C PRO A 391 4.40 1.75 -27.89
N ILE A 392 4.52 1.97 -26.58
CA ILE A 392 3.92 1.10 -25.56
C ILE A 392 2.39 1.20 -25.62
N VAL A 393 1.85 2.42 -25.73
CA VAL A 393 0.39 2.61 -25.85
C VAL A 393 -0.13 1.95 -27.12
N ARG A 394 0.52 2.19 -28.27
CA ARG A 394 0.13 1.55 -29.55
C ARG A 394 0.11 0.04 -29.45
N GLU A 395 1.17 -0.57 -28.92
CA GLU A 395 1.26 -2.03 -28.74
C GLU A 395 0.07 -2.60 -27.93
N HIS A 396 -0.34 -1.92 -26.85
CA HIS A 396 -1.44 -2.38 -26.00
C HIS A 396 -2.80 -2.12 -26.64
N VAL A 397 -2.95 -1.02 -27.39
CA VAL A 397 -4.15 -0.70 -28.18
C VAL A 397 -4.33 -1.71 -29.31
N GLU A 398 -3.27 -2.04 -30.05
CA GLU A 398 -3.28 -3.07 -31.09
C GLU A 398 -3.67 -4.43 -30.50
N TRP A 399 -3.07 -4.82 -29.37
CA TRP A 399 -3.43 -6.05 -28.67
C TRP A 399 -4.91 -6.09 -28.26
N ALA A 400 -5.45 -4.96 -27.79
CA ALA A 400 -6.84 -4.83 -27.41
C ALA A 400 -7.77 -4.94 -28.63
N LEU A 401 -7.44 -4.29 -29.74
CA LEU A 401 -8.21 -4.32 -30.98
C LEU A 401 -8.25 -5.70 -31.65
N ARG A 402 -7.29 -6.60 -31.37
CA ARG A 402 -7.39 -8.02 -31.79
C ARG A 402 -8.58 -8.77 -31.17
N ALA A 403 -9.28 -8.16 -30.21
CA ALA A 403 -10.49 -8.70 -29.60
C ALA A 403 -11.80 -8.10 -30.14
N ALA A 404 -11.71 -7.02 -30.94
CA ALA A 404 -12.86 -6.38 -31.56
C ALA A 404 -13.47 -7.31 -32.60
#